data_AF-A0A087UV07-F1
#
_entry.id   AF-A0A087UV07-F1
#
_cell.length_a   1.000
_cell.length_b   1.000
_cell.length_c   1.000
_cell.angle_alpha   90.00
_cell.angle_beta   90.00
_cell.angle_gamma   90.00
#
_symmetry.space_group_name_H-M   'P 1'
#
loop_
_entity.id
_entity.type
_entity.pdbx_description
1 polymer ?
#
loop_
_entity_poly.entity_id
_entity_poly.type
_entity_poly.pdbx_seq_one_letter_code
_entity_poly.pdbx_strand_id
1 'polypeptide(L)'
;MSFSLQCWVCYMADGDAFLQHKVAGYETWCHHFQSEVKSISTQWKHPDSPRPQKFRTEYSAGKVMLTAFSTFRVPCYWSLRSHTSPSMP
;
A
#
# COMPACT_ATOMS: atom_id res chain seq x y z
N MET A 1 -17.85 -8.90 24.98
CA MET A 1 -18.66 -8.45 23.83
C MET A 1 -17.73 -7.86 22.79
N SER A 2 -17.90 -8.20 21.51
CA SER A 2 -17.01 -7.72 20.44
C SER A 2 -17.12 -6.20 20.26
N PHE A 3 -16.00 -5.51 20.07
CA PHE A 3 -15.93 -4.06 19.89
C PHE A 3 -16.81 -3.56 18.73
N SER A 4 -17.01 -4.37 17.68
CA SER A 4 -17.82 -3.97 16.52
C SER A 4 -19.32 -3.92 16.84
N LEU A 5 -19.83 -4.82 17.67
CA LEU A 5 -21.25 -4.85 18.05
C LEU A 5 -21.61 -3.64 18.91
N GLN A 6 -20.73 -3.26 19.83
CA GLN A 6 -20.94 -2.09 20.67
C GLN A 6 -20.84 -0.79 19.87
N CYS A 7 -19.92 -0.72 18.92
CA CYS A 7 -19.80 0.41 17.98
C CYS A 7 -21.08 0.58 17.15
N TRP A 8 -21.67 -0.52 16.69
CA TRP A 8 -22.92 -0.51 15.93
C TRP A 8 -24.11 -0.03 16.78
N VAL A 9 -24.23 -0.51 18.02
CA VAL A 9 -25.28 -0.05 18.95
C VAL A 9 -25.14 1.45 19.24
N CYS A 10 -23.93 1.94 19.52
CA CYS A 10 -23.70 3.37 19.75
C CYS A 10 -24.00 4.21 18.51
N TYR A 11 -23.66 3.73 17.31
CA TYR A 11 -24.00 4.42 16.06
C TYR A 11 -25.52 4.48 15.83
N MET A 12 -26.27 3.42 16.16
CA MET A 12 -27.73 3.44 16.06
C MET A 12 -28.39 4.42 17.04
N ALA A 13 -27.76 4.72 18.17
CA ALA A 13 -28.26 5.67 19.16
C ALA A 13 -27.89 7.13 18.82
N ASP A 14 -26.63 7.38 18.48
CA ASP A 14 -26.07 8.74 18.39
C ASP A 14 -25.70 9.17 16.96
N GLY A 15 -25.81 8.27 15.98
CA GLY A 15 -25.52 8.52 14.57
C GLY A 15 -24.12 9.05 14.31
N ASP A 16 -24.01 10.07 13.45
CA ASP A 16 -22.73 10.68 13.09
C ASP A 16 -22.03 11.37 14.26
N ALA A 17 -22.76 11.78 15.32
CA ALA A 17 -22.18 12.40 16.52
C ALA A 17 -21.17 11.46 17.20
N PHE A 18 -21.49 10.16 17.22
CA PHE A 18 -20.60 9.13 17.74
C PHE A 18 -19.34 8.94 16.90
N LEU A 19 -19.45 9.07 15.57
CA LEU A 19 -18.30 8.95 14.65
C LEU A 19 -17.35 10.16 14.72
N GLN A 20 -17.79 11.33 15.20
CA GLN A 20 -16.94 12.53 15.26
C GLN A 20 -15.78 12.44 16.23
N HIS A 21 -15.94 11.62 17.26
CA HIS A 21 -14.92 11.42 18.28
C HIS A 21 -14.06 10.18 18.04
N LYS A 22 -14.29 9.47 16.92
CA LYS A 22 -13.55 8.27 16.56
C LYS A 22 -12.53 8.56 15.46
N VAL A 23 -11.31 8.07 15.67
CA VAL A 23 -10.25 8.05 14.69
C VAL A 23 -10.03 6.61 14.26
N ALA A 24 -10.08 6.35 12.95
CA ALA A 24 -9.72 5.08 12.35
C ALA A 24 -8.25 5.12 11.92
N GLY A 25 -7.45 4.20 12.45
CA GLY A 25 -6.07 3.96 12.00
C GLY A 25 -6.02 2.78 11.05
N TYR A 26 -5.27 2.90 9.96
CA TYR A 26 -5.00 1.83 9.02
C TYR A 26 -3.51 1.77 8.66
N GLU A 27 -3.03 0.56 8.42
CA GLU A 27 -1.69 0.28 7.92
C GLU A 27 -1.81 -0.58 6.67
N THR A 28 -1.29 -0.08 5.54
CA THR A 28 -1.34 -0.79 4.27
C THR A 28 -0.02 -0.67 3.52
N TRP A 29 0.30 -1.68 2.74
CA TRP A 29 1.50 -1.71 1.93
C TRP A 29 1.22 -1.10 0.54
N CYS A 30 1.94 -0.04 0.21
CA CYS A 30 1.93 0.59 -1.10
C CYS A 30 3.13 0.12 -1.91
N HIS A 31 2.88 -0.47 -3.08
CA HIS A 31 3.92 -0.91 -3.99
C HIS A 31 4.19 0.17 -5.04
N HIS A 32 5.43 0.63 -5.15
CA HIS A 32 5.85 1.44 -6.29
C HIS A 32 5.99 0.53 -7.51
N PHE A 33 4.98 0.55 -8.39
CA PHE A 33 5.05 -0.19 -9.64
C PHE A 33 5.78 0.65 -10.69
N GLN A 34 7.10 0.56 -10.70
CA GLN A 34 7.89 1.03 -11.83
C GLN A 34 7.99 -0.14 -12.82
N SER A 35 7.12 -0.16 -13.83
CA SER A 35 7.33 -1.05 -14.97
C SER A 35 8.53 -0.52 -15.75
N GLU A 36 9.76 -0.89 -15.40
CA GLU A 36 10.82 -0.75 -16.40
C GLU A 36 10.40 -1.56 -17.63
N VAL A 37 10.64 -0.93 -18.77
CA VAL A 37 9.80 -1.08 -19.94
C VAL A 37 9.90 -2.51 -20.47
N LYS A 38 8.83 -3.29 -20.26
CA LYS A 38 8.65 -4.63 -20.86
C LYS A 38 8.90 -4.63 -22.37
N SER A 39 8.82 -3.48 -23.04
CA SER A 39 9.10 -3.33 -24.47
C SER A 39 10.50 -3.78 -24.89
N ILE A 40 11.53 -3.67 -24.02
CA ILE A 40 12.89 -4.14 -24.35
C ILE A 40 12.98 -5.67 -24.30
N SER A 41 12.19 -6.30 -23.41
CA SER A 41 12.12 -7.77 -23.31
C SER A 41 11.30 -8.42 -24.42
N THR A 42 10.52 -7.62 -25.18
CA THR A 42 9.68 -8.04 -26.31
C THR A 42 10.25 -7.55 -27.65
N GLN A 43 11.58 -7.46 -27.76
CA GLN A 43 12.22 -7.33 -29.07
C GLN A 43 12.55 -8.72 -29.62
N TRP A 44 12.09 -9.00 -30.84
CA TRP A 44 12.58 -10.13 -31.63
C TRP A 44 14.06 -9.86 -31.96
N LYS A 45 14.95 -10.80 -31.61
CA LYS A 45 16.40 -10.69 -31.87
C LYS A 45 16.90 -11.88 -32.68
N HIS A 46 18.05 -11.68 -33.34
CA HIS A 46 18.77 -12.70 -34.09
C HIS A 46 19.17 -13.88 -33.16
N PRO A 47 19.23 -15.14 -33.64
CA PRO A 47 19.63 -16.30 -32.85
C PRO A 47 20.99 -16.16 -32.13
N ASP A 48 21.93 -15.42 -32.74
CA ASP A 48 23.28 -15.18 -32.20
C ASP A 48 23.34 -14.01 -31.19
N SER A 49 22.22 -13.34 -30.92
CA SER A 49 22.16 -12.27 -29.94
C SER A 49 22.30 -12.83 -28.52
N PRO A 50 22.94 -12.08 -27.59
CA PRO A 50 22.86 -12.37 -26.16
C PRO A 50 21.39 -12.52 -25.73
N ARG A 51 21.10 -13.50 -24.87
CA ARG A 51 19.74 -13.77 -24.37
C ARG A 51 19.19 -12.49 -23.72
N PRO A 52 17.94 -12.08 -24.04
CA PRO A 52 17.34 -10.93 -23.37
C PRO A 52 17.30 -11.17 -21.87
N GLN A 53 17.84 -10.21 -21.10
CA GLN A 53 17.65 -10.20 -19.66
C GLN A 53 16.15 -10.04 -19.41
N LYS A 54 15.50 -11.12 -18.95
CA LYS A 54 14.09 -11.04 -18.57
C LYS A 54 13.98 -10.05 -17.43
N PHE A 55 13.37 -8.90 -17.71
CA PHE A 55 13.08 -7.92 -16.67
C PHE A 55 12.08 -8.56 -15.71
N ARG A 56 12.58 -9.02 -14.56
CA ARG A 56 11.75 -9.48 -13.44
C ARG A 56 11.44 -8.24 -12.64
N THR A 57 10.20 -7.76 -12.70
CA THR A 57 9.72 -6.77 -11.74
C THR A 57 9.77 -7.43 -10.36
N GLU A 58 10.76 -7.06 -9.55
CA GLU A 58 10.77 -7.40 -8.14
C GLU A 58 9.73 -6.54 -7.43
N TYR A 59 8.69 -7.18 -6.89
CA TYR A 59 7.64 -6.52 -6.09
C TYR A 59 8.19 -5.75 -4.87
N SER A 60 9.45 -5.99 -4.51
CA SER A 60 10.15 -5.47 -3.34
C SER A 60 10.96 -4.19 -3.57
N ALA A 61 11.23 -3.78 -4.82
CA ALA A 61 12.20 -2.70 -5.09
C ALA A 61 11.74 -1.30 -4.61
N GLY A 62 10.46 -1.12 -4.28
CA GLY A 62 9.90 0.16 -3.82
C GLY A 62 8.66 -0.02 -2.97
N LYS A 63 8.72 -0.86 -1.95
CA LYS A 63 7.59 -1.06 -1.03
C LYS A 63 7.62 -0.02 0.09
N VAL A 64 6.54 0.72 0.23
CA VAL A 64 6.37 1.74 1.27
C VAL A 64 5.19 1.36 2.15
N MET A 65 5.36 1.48 3.47
CA MET A 65 4.24 1.33 4.41
C MET A 65 3.50 2.65 4.50
N LEU A 66 2.20 2.63 4.22
CA LEU A 66 1.29 3.73 4.49
C LEU A 66 0.62 3.47 5.84
N THR A 67 0.94 4.30 6.81
CA THR A 67 0.20 4.40 8.07
C THR A 67 -0.65 5.65 8.00
N ALA A 68 -1.95 5.55 8.21
CA ALA A 68 -2.82 6.70 8.14
C ALA A 68 -3.99 6.64 9.11
N PHE A 69 -4.39 7.83 9.54
CA PHE A 69 -5.38 8.07 10.56
C PHE A 69 -6.40 9.07 10.02
N SER A 70 -7.66 8.65 10.00
CA SER A 70 -8.76 9.45 9.50
C SER A 70 -9.86 9.54 10.53
N THR A 71 -10.48 10.72 10.62
CA THR A 71 -11.83 10.82 11.17
C THR A 71 -12.83 10.52 10.06
N PHE A 72 -14.11 10.43 10.41
CA PHE A 72 -15.21 10.25 9.45
C PHE A 72 -15.35 11.41 8.44
N ARG A 73 -14.67 12.55 8.66
CA ARG A 73 -14.75 13.74 7.77
C ARG A 73 -13.52 13.98 6.92
N VAL A 74 -12.32 13.75 7.44
CA VAL A 74 -11.07 14.04 6.73
C VAL A 74 -9.90 13.17 7.22
N PRO A 75 -8.92 12.87 6.35
CA PRO A 75 -7.63 12.33 6.76
C PRO A 75 -6.95 13.33 7.68
N CYS A 76 -6.65 12.95 8.91
CA CYS A 76 -6.03 13.83 9.89
C CYS A 76 -4.50 13.73 9.86
N TYR A 77 -3.97 12.55 9.55
CA TYR A 77 -2.54 12.31 9.48
C TYR A 77 -2.24 11.09 8.63
N TRP A 78 -1.19 11.15 7.82
CA TRP A 78 -0.67 9.99 7.09
C TRP A 78 0.85 10.09 7.00
N SER A 79 1.52 8.93 7.04
CA SER A 79 2.96 8.82 6.92
C SER A 79 3.33 7.65 6.02
N LEU A 80 4.33 7.88 5.17
CA LEU A 80 4.93 6.87 4.32
C LEU A 80 6.31 6.49 4.89
N ARG A 81 6.50 5.21 5.23
CA ARG A 81 7.79 4.69 5.70
C ARG A 81 8.35 3.72 4.66
N SER A 82 9.46 4.08 4.04
CA SER A 82 10.25 3.14 3.23
C SER A 82 10.97 2.17 4.16
N HIS A 83 10.63 0.88 4.07
CA HIS A 83 11.46 -0.15 4.69
C HIS A 83 12.63 -0.39 3.74
N THR A 84 13.75 0.28 3.97
CA THR A 84 15.03 -0.17 3.38
C THR A 84 15.39 -1.45 4.12
N SER A 85 15.01 -2.61 3.57
CA SER A 85 15.63 -3.86 3.97
C SER A 85 17.15 -3.68 3.81
N PRO A 86 17.97 -4.02 4.81
CA PRO A 86 19.42 -4.01 4.64
C PRO A 86 19.74 -4.86 3.40
N SER A 87 20.44 -4.27 2.45
CA SER A 87 20.99 -5.01 1.32
C SER A 87 21.82 -6.15 1.91
N MET A 88 21.43 -7.40 1.66
CA MET A 88 22.26 -8.55 1.97
C MET A 88 23.55 -8.43 1.15
N PRO A 89 24.73 -8.63 1.77
CA PRO A 89 26.03 -8.55 1.10
C PRO A 89 26.24 -9.66 0.07
#